data_AF-A0A1S3NDA2-F1
#
_entry.id   AF-A0A1S3NDA2-F1
#
_cell.length_a   1.000
_cell.length_b   1.000
_cell.length_c   1.000
_cell.angle_alpha   90.00
_cell.angle_beta   90.00
_cell.angle_gamma   90.00
#
_symmetry.space_group_name_H-M   'P 1'
#
loop_
_entity.id
_entity.type
_entity.pdbx_description
1 polymer ?
#
loop_
_entity_poly.entity_id
_entity_poly.type
_entity_poly.pdbx_seq_one_letter_code
_entity_poly.pdbx_strand_id
1 'polypeptide(L)'
;MDASISNEEATLAIQRERLNGCYESLSGGSTIEGFEDFTGGIAEIYQLDKAPPHLFKIMEKALGLGSLLGCSIDITNSYETEAVTALKLVKGHAYSVTGAEEVHLHGDPVQLIRIRNPWGQVEWTGPWSDGSSEWKYVRPDEKLKLDHVAEDGEFWMSYSDFTRQFSKLEICNLTPDTLTSDEVGHWNHYQYKGMWRTGSTAGGCRNHPATFCSNPQFLVCLEDVDDDPLDGEDGCTFLVGLMQKDGRRNRQMGEDLSAIGFAIYAVPNEYKGQSNIHLGPDVLLRQKHVAMSSTFINTREVCDRFCLPPGAYVIIPSTFQPHKNGSFILRVFSEKHAATSEMGSVAAKVVKEIKVAEKDVDPNFKQMFKQIAGNDGEVTVFQLVEILNKVFAKRADIKTEGFSLETGRHIVSLLDKNGNSKLGLVEFHMLWMKIQKYLEIFKSYDSDRSGTMSSHEMRGALTEAGFHINSAVLQVIVNRYASAHFAIDFHCFVDCLIRVEMLFKMFKTLDTNASGKIELDVSQWLCLAIN
;
A
#
# COMPACT_ATOMS: atom_id res chain seq x y z
N MET A 1 14.95 29.45 33.04
CA MET A 1 15.08 28.26 33.89
C MET A 1 13.76 28.12 34.62
N ASP A 2 12.88 27.28 34.09
CA ASP A 2 11.90 26.51 34.85
C ASP A 2 11.29 25.55 33.84
N ALA A 3 11.89 24.36 33.78
CA ALA A 3 11.43 23.24 32.98
C ALA A 3 10.73 22.28 33.93
N SER A 4 9.44 22.51 34.18
CA SER A 4 8.55 21.46 34.65
C SER A 4 7.98 20.73 33.43
N ILE A 5 8.87 20.10 32.64
CA ILE A 5 8.45 19.04 31.72
C ILE A 5 8.03 17.89 32.63
N SER A 6 6.79 17.44 32.50
CA SER A 6 6.32 16.31 33.30
C SER A 6 7.22 15.09 33.04
N ASN A 7 7.50 14.29 34.07
CA ASN A 7 8.37 13.10 33.93
C ASN A 7 7.91 12.14 32.81
N GLU A 8 6.64 12.19 32.41
CA GLU A 8 6.09 11.40 31.30
C GLU A 8 6.47 11.96 29.92
N GLU A 9 6.39 13.27 29.70
CA GLU A 9 6.84 13.92 28.46
C GLU A 9 8.34 13.74 28.22
N ALA A 10 9.14 13.83 29.29
CA ALA A 10 10.58 13.55 29.23
C ALA A 10 10.85 12.08 28.88
N THR A 11 10.06 11.15 29.40
CA THR A 11 10.21 9.71 29.11
C THR A 11 9.82 9.38 27.66
N LEU A 12 8.75 9.99 27.14
CA LEU A 12 8.33 9.86 25.74
C LEU A 12 9.37 10.42 24.77
N ALA A 13 9.96 11.57 25.09
CA ALA A 13 11.06 12.14 24.32
C ALA A 13 12.30 11.23 24.30
N ILE A 14 12.67 10.63 25.43
CA ILE A 14 13.78 9.66 25.54
C ILE A 14 13.48 8.36 24.76
N GLN A 15 12.24 7.86 24.78
CA GLN A 15 11.86 6.69 23.99
C GLN A 15 11.92 6.98 22.48
N ARG A 16 11.46 8.17 22.06
CA ARG A 16 11.55 8.63 20.67
C ARG A 16 13.01 8.83 20.24
N GLU A 17 13.87 9.35 21.11
CA GLU A 17 15.30 9.45 20.88
C GLU A 17 15.92 8.06 20.65
N ARG A 18 15.62 7.09 21.53
CA ARG A 18 16.12 5.71 21.41
C ARG A 18 15.68 5.02 20.12
N LEU A 19 14.50 5.33 19.61
CA LEU A 19 13.99 4.84 18.32
C LEU A 19 14.69 5.49 17.11
N ASN A 20 15.18 6.73 17.27
CA ASN A 20 15.72 7.54 16.17
C ASN A 20 17.25 7.70 16.19
N GLY A 21 17.93 7.20 17.23
CA GLY A 21 19.39 7.06 17.31
C GLY A 21 20.11 8.20 18.03
N CYS A 22 19.60 9.43 18.00
CA CYS A 22 20.14 10.56 18.79
C CYS A 22 19.16 11.76 18.86
N TYR A 23 19.33 12.68 19.84
CA TYR A 23 18.53 13.91 19.94
C TYR A 23 18.67 14.86 18.74
N GLU A 24 19.84 14.91 18.11
CA GLU A 24 20.10 15.77 16.95
C GLU A 24 19.26 15.39 15.72
N SER A 25 18.82 14.12 15.65
CA SER A 25 17.90 13.62 14.62
C SER A 25 16.44 14.10 14.78
N LEU A 26 16.10 14.73 15.91
CA LEU A 26 14.79 15.34 16.17
C LEU A 26 14.74 16.84 15.81
N SER A 27 15.89 17.46 15.55
CA SER A 27 15.97 18.86 15.12
C SER A 27 15.45 19.01 13.69
N GLY A 28 14.37 19.78 13.51
CA GLY A 28 13.72 20.00 12.20
C GLY A 28 12.59 19.01 11.85
N GLY A 29 12.09 18.22 12.80
CA GLY A 29 10.89 17.40 12.61
C GLY A 29 9.62 18.25 12.54
N SER A 30 8.72 17.94 11.60
CA SER A 30 7.41 18.60 11.54
C SER A 30 6.50 18.11 12.68
N THR A 31 5.64 18.98 13.22
CA THR A 31 4.61 18.67 14.23
C THR A 31 3.76 17.48 13.80
N ILE A 32 3.50 17.34 12.50
CA ILE A 32 2.81 16.20 11.90
C ILE A 32 3.50 14.85 12.14
N GLU A 33 4.83 14.81 12.08
CA GLU A 33 5.57 13.57 12.34
C GLU A 33 5.47 13.19 13.81
N GLY A 34 5.39 14.18 14.70
CA GLY A 34 5.11 13.98 16.12
C GLY A 34 3.72 13.39 16.35
N PHE A 35 2.69 13.96 15.72
CA PHE A 35 1.32 13.44 15.83
C PHE A 35 1.22 11.98 15.40
N GLU A 36 1.75 11.63 14.23
CA GLU A 36 1.76 10.26 13.72
C GLU A 36 2.55 9.31 14.63
N ASP A 37 3.74 9.72 15.08
CA ASP A 37 4.60 8.90 15.93
C ASP A 37 3.96 8.61 17.30
N PHE A 38 3.22 9.57 17.87
CA PHE A 38 2.63 9.43 19.20
C PHE A 38 1.23 8.81 19.21
N THR A 39 0.47 8.97 18.13
CA THR A 39 -0.94 8.56 18.10
C THR A 39 -1.21 7.36 17.21
N GLY A 40 -0.31 7.04 16.28
CA GLY A 40 -0.58 6.09 15.19
C GLY A 40 -1.60 6.58 14.16
N GLY A 41 -2.14 7.79 14.33
CA GLY A 41 -3.12 8.42 13.46
C GLY A 41 -2.58 8.85 12.10
N ILE A 42 -3.47 9.33 11.24
CA ILE A 42 -3.15 9.91 9.93
C ILE A 42 -3.35 11.42 9.99
N ALA A 43 -2.43 12.18 9.41
CA ALA A 43 -2.50 13.62 9.49
C ALA A 43 -2.64 14.33 8.13
N GLU A 44 -3.41 15.41 8.15
CA GLU A 44 -3.71 16.30 7.02
C GLU A 44 -3.17 17.69 7.30
N ILE A 45 -2.74 18.41 6.25
CA ILE A 45 -2.28 19.80 6.36
C ILE A 45 -3.11 20.68 5.43
N TYR A 46 -3.64 21.76 5.98
CA TYR A 46 -4.36 22.80 5.26
C TYR A 46 -3.58 24.10 5.34
N GLN A 47 -3.24 24.68 4.18
CA GLN A 47 -2.77 26.05 4.09
C GLN A 47 -3.97 26.98 4.13
N LEU A 48 -4.05 27.86 5.12
CA LEU A 48 -5.25 28.64 5.39
C LEU A 48 -5.50 29.74 4.35
N ASP A 49 -4.46 30.18 3.63
CA ASP A 49 -4.56 31.08 2.49
C ASP A 49 -5.30 30.46 1.29
N LYS A 50 -5.37 29.13 1.24
CA LYS A 50 -6.02 28.32 0.21
C LYS A 50 -7.00 27.32 0.83
N ALA A 51 -7.58 27.68 1.98
CA ALA A 51 -8.53 26.83 2.68
C ALA A 51 -9.71 26.45 1.75
N PRO A 52 -10.12 25.17 1.73
CA PRO A 52 -11.32 24.77 1.00
C PRO A 52 -12.56 25.41 1.64
N PRO A 53 -13.64 25.64 0.87
CA PRO A 53 -14.83 26.35 1.35
C PRO A 53 -15.50 25.68 2.57
N HIS A 54 -15.38 24.35 2.67
CA HIS A 54 -16.00 23.55 3.74
C HIS A 54 -15.03 23.24 4.90
N LEU A 55 -13.89 23.92 5.02
CA LEU A 55 -12.87 23.62 6.03
C LEU A 55 -13.41 23.71 7.47
N PHE A 56 -14.29 24.67 7.77
CA PHE A 56 -14.89 24.77 9.10
C PHE A 56 -15.65 23.50 9.49
N LYS A 57 -16.47 22.95 8.58
CA LYS A 57 -17.20 21.70 8.79
C LYS A 57 -16.27 20.48 8.91
N ILE A 58 -15.15 20.49 8.19
CA ILE A 58 -14.09 19.47 8.36
C ILE A 58 -13.51 19.54 9.78
N MET A 59 -13.25 20.74 10.31
CA MET A 59 -12.73 20.92 11.67
C MET A 59 -13.74 20.43 12.73
N GLU A 60 -15.00 20.82 12.59
CA GLU A 60 -16.10 20.39 13.47
C GLU A 60 -16.24 18.86 13.49
N LYS A 61 -16.32 18.23 12.31
CA LYS A 61 -16.34 16.76 12.21
C LYS A 61 -15.10 16.12 12.82
N ALA A 62 -13.91 16.66 12.54
CA ALA A 62 -12.67 16.11 13.07
C ALA A 62 -12.65 16.14 14.61
N LEU A 63 -13.09 17.23 15.23
CA LEU A 63 -13.24 17.35 16.68
C LEU A 63 -14.30 16.38 17.23
N GLY A 64 -15.44 16.23 16.55
CA GLY A 64 -16.48 15.26 16.90
C GLY A 64 -16.03 13.79 16.80
N LEU A 65 -15.03 13.52 15.97
CA LEU A 65 -14.36 12.21 15.83
C LEU A 65 -13.13 12.05 16.74
N GLY A 66 -12.91 12.98 17.68
CA GLY A 66 -11.80 12.95 18.62
C GLY A 66 -10.42 13.22 17.99
N SER A 67 -10.36 13.79 16.79
CA SER A 67 -9.11 14.14 16.12
C SER A 67 -8.38 15.25 16.86
N LEU A 68 -7.04 15.24 16.78
CA LEU A 68 -6.21 16.31 17.35
C LEU A 68 -5.95 17.36 16.30
N LEU A 69 -6.29 18.63 16.59
CA LEU A 69 -6.09 19.72 15.67
C LEU A 69 -5.02 20.68 16.21
N GLY A 70 -4.06 21.02 15.37
CA GLY A 70 -3.01 21.99 15.65
C GLY A 70 -3.02 23.12 14.62
N CYS A 71 -2.58 24.31 15.00
CA CYS A 71 -2.42 25.42 14.07
C CYS A 71 -1.17 26.23 14.39
N SER A 72 -0.66 26.94 13.39
CA SER A 72 0.54 27.77 13.56
C SER A 72 0.55 28.97 12.62
N ILE A 73 1.36 29.96 13.00
CA ILE A 73 1.61 31.17 12.22
C ILE A 73 3.04 31.10 11.68
N ASP A 74 3.18 31.20 10.36
CA ASP A 74 4.50 31.15 9.72
C ASP A 74 5.34 32.39 10.07
N ILE A 75 6.64 32.17 10.22
CA ILE A 75 7.64 33.22 10.37
C ILE A 75 8.28 33.52 9.02
N THR A 76 8.50 34.79 8.73
CA THR A 76 9.20 35.24 7.52
C THR A 76 10.72 35.15 7.69
N ASN A 77 11.22 35.40 8.91
CA ASN A 77 12.63 35.39 9.27
C ASN A 77 12.84 34.66 10.61
N SER A 78 14.00 34.05 10.82
CA SER A 78 14.34 33.30 12.05
C SER A 78 14.32 34.14 13.34
N TYR A 79 14.43 35.46 13.23
CA TYR A 79 14.33 36.40 14.36
C TYR A 79 12.88 36.65 14.81
N GLU A 80 11.88 36.24 14.03
CA GLU A 80 10.46 36.34 14.39
C GLU A 80 9.93 35.09 15.11
N THR A 81 10.78 34.09 15.36
CA THR A 81 10.42 32.92 16.18
C THR A 81 9.99 33.38 17.57
N GLU A 82 8.81 32.95 18.02
CA GLU A 82 8.18 33.34 19.27
C GLU A 82 7.88 34.85 19.39
N ALA A 83 7.85 35.60 18.28
CA ALA A 83 7.47 37.00 18.29
C ALA A 83 5.97 37.17 18.55
N VAL A 84 5.63 38.01 19.53
CA VAL A 84 4.24 38.33 19.88
C VAL A 84 3.71 39.46 18.98
N THR A 85 2.57 39.22 18.33
CA THR A 85 1.86 40.19 17.49
C THR A 85 1.14 41.25 18.33
N ALA A 86 0.66 42.32 17.68
CA ALA A 86 -0.14 43.36 18.35
C ALA A 86 -1.45 42.84 18.96
N LEU A 87 -1.96 41.70 18.47
CA LEU A 87 -3.17 41.03 18.96
C LEU A 87 -2.84 39.85 19.90
N LYS A 88 -1.61 39.83 20.44
CA LYS A 88 -1.07 38.83 21.38
C LYS A 88 -0.97 37.38 20.88
N LEU A 89 -1.08 37.14 19.57
CA LEU A 89 -0.72 35.85 18.98
C LEU A 89 0.80 35.72 18.83
N VAL A 90 1.35 34.52 19.00
CA VAL A 90 2.78 34.21 18.95
C VAL A 90 3.11 33.56 17.61
N LYS A 91 4.10 34.08 16.88
CA LYS A 91 4.53 33.52 15.60
C LYS A 91 5.53 32.37 15.77
N GLY A 92 5.55 31.44 14.81
CA GLY A 92 6.48 30.30 14.84
C GLY A 92 6.23 29.35 16.00
N HIS A 93 5.01 29.37 16.54
CA HIS A 93 4.58 28.63 17.72
C HIS A 93 3.38 27.75 17.37
N ALA A 94 3.27 26.61 18.05
CA ALA A 94 2.18 25.66 17.86
C ALA A 94 1.04 25.94 18.84
N TYR A 95 -0.16 26.08 18.31
CA TYR A 95 -1.41 26.20 19.05
C TYR A 95 -2.26 24.93 18.85
N SER A 96 -3.14 24.63 19.79
CA SER A 96 -4.13 23.57 19.65
C SER A 96 -5.49 24.16 19.31
N VAL A 97 -6.26 23.54 18.42
CA VAL A 97 -7.68 23.85 18.22
C VAL A 97 -8.49 22.88 19.05
N THR A 98 -9.29 23.40 19.98
CA THR A 98 -10.01 22.62 21.01
C THR A 98 -11.53 22.72 20.86
N GLY A 99 -12.03 23.46 19.88
CA GLY A 99 -13.46 23.62 19.63
C GLY A 99 -13.74 24.33 18.30
N ALA A 100 -14.86 24.00 17.68
CA ALA A 100 -15.41 24.66 16.50
C ALA A 100 -16.93 24.63 16.64
N GLU A 101 -17.54 25.81 16.77
CA GLU A 101 -18.96 25.95 17.15
C GLU A 101 -19.60 27.08 16.35
N GLU A 102 -20.88 26.92 16.01
CA GLU A 102 -21.68 27.97 15.37
C GLU A 102 -22.62 28.60 16.40
N VAL A 103 -22.54 29.93 16.56
CA VAL A 103 -23.39 30.69 17.48
C VAL A 103 -24.25 31.70 16.73
N HIS A 104 -25.37 32.12 17.32
CA HIS A 104 -26.24 33.10 16.69
C HIS A 104 -26.02 34.49 17.29
N LEU A 105 -25.38 35.37 16.52
CA LEU A 105 -25.23 36.78 16.85
C LEU A 105 -26.35 37.57 16.19
N HIS A 106 -27.28 38.12 16.98
CA HIS A 106 -28.47 38.83 16.47
C HIS A 106 -29.35 38.01 15.49
N GLY A 107 -29.24 36.68 15.51
CA GLY A 107 -29.97 35.79 14.61
C GLY A 107 -29.17 35.35 13.37
N ASP A 108 -28.03 35.98 13.10
CA ASP A 108 -27.11 35.56 12.05
C ASP A 108 -26.10 34.54 12.60
N PRO A 109 -25.84 33.43 11.88
CA PRO A 109 -24.87 32.43 12.30
C PRO A 109 -23.45 32.98 12.20
N VAL A 110 -22.65 32.71 13.23
CA VAL A 110 -21.23 33.07 13.32
C VAL A 110 -20.44 31.83 13.72
N GLN A 111 -19.48 31.48 12.87
CA GLN A 111 -18.56 30.37 13.09
C GLN A 111 -17.40 30.80 13.98
N LEU A 112 -17.25 30.13 15.11
CA LEU A 112 -16.21 30.39 16.11
C LEU A 112 -15.28 29.18 16.23
N ILE A 113 -13.98 29.46 16.43
CA ILE A 113 -12.96 28.47 16.73
C ILE A 113 -12.39 28.77 18.12
N ARG A 114 -12.24 27.73 18.93
CA ARG A 114 -11.54 27.78 20.20
C ARG A 114 -10.11 27.31 20.03
N ILE A 115 -9.16 28.12 20.45
CA ILE A 115 -7.73 27.91 20.30
C ILE A 115 -7.08 27.98 21.66
N ARG A 116 -6.12 27.08 21.92
CA ARG A 116 -5.35 27.04 23.15
C ARG A 116 -3.87 27.24 22.89
N ASN A 117 -3.30 28.22 23.59
CA ASN A 117 -1.86 28.39 23.72
C ASN A 117 -1.32 27.40 24.77
N PRO A 118 -0.41 26.48 24.41
CA PRO A 118 0.14 25.50 25.36
C PRO A 118 0.94 26.14 26.50
N TRP A 119 1.35 27.41 26.41
CA TRP A 119 1.98 28.12 27.53
C TRP A 119 1.02 28.39 28.70
N GLY A 120 -0.29 28.25 28.49
CA GLY A 120 -1.29 28.48 29.54
C GLY A 120 -1.48 29.95 29.92
N GLN A 121 -1.01 30.87 29.06
CA GLN A 121 -1.04 32.32 29.25
C GLN A 121 -0.88 33.01 27.89
N VAL A 122 -1.17 34.31 27.82
CA VAL A 122 -1.06 35.13 26.59
C VAL A 122 -2.12 34.72 25.56
N GLU A 123 -3.26 35.38 25.68
CA GLU A 123 -4.46 35.15 24.87
C GLU A 123 -4.75 36.25 23.86
N TRP A 124 -5.54 35.90 22.85
CA TRP A 124 -6.08 36.79 21.83
C TRP A 124 -6.85 37.97 22.44
N THR A 125 -6.60 39.19 21.94
CA THR A 125 -7.27 40.41 22.43
C THR A 125 -8.24 41.02 21.42
N GLY A 126 -8.54 40.32 20.33
CA GLY A 126 -9.49 40.78 19.32
C GLY A 126 -10.95 40.41 19.64
N PRO A 127 -11.84 40.49 18.63
CA PRO A 127 -13.23 40.04 18.75
C PRO A 127 -13.30 38.59 19.25
N TRP A 128 -14.28 38.30 20.11
CA TRP A 128 -14.53 36.99 20.73
C TRP A 128 -13.54 36.53 21.80
N SER A 129 -12.54 37.35 22.13
CA SER A 129 -11.76 37.17 23.36
C SER A 129 -12.66 37.11 24.60
N ASP A 130 -12.14 36.59 25.71
CA ASP A 130 -12.88 36.40 26.97
C ASP A 130 -13.59 37.68 27.47
N GLY A 131 -12.96 38.84 27.29
CA GLY A 131 -13.51 40.14 27.66
C GLY A 131 -14.38 40.81 26.59
N SER A 132 -14.61 40.17 25.45
CA SER A 132 -15.18 40.80 24.25
C SER A 132 -16.65 41.17 24.43
N SER A 133 -17.06 42.29 23.82
CA SER A 133 -18.44 42.79 23.90
C SER A 133 -19.45 41.94 23.12
N GLU A 134 -18.96 41.17 22.16
CA GLU A 134 -19.66 40.31 21.20
C GLU A 134 -20.47 39.24 21.95
N TRP A 135 -19.90 38.70 23.03
CA TRP A 135 -20.57 37.77 23.95
C TRP A 135 -21.81 38.33 24.63
N LYS A 136 -22.07 39.65 24.60
CA LYS A 136 -23.30 40.24 25.16
C LYS A 136 -24.52 40.02 24.25
N TYR A 137 -24.28 39.70 22.98
CA TYR A 137 -25.32 39.62 21.96
C TYR A 137 -25.61 38.18 21.49
N VAL A 138 -24.85 37.20 22.00
CA VAL A 138 -25.11 35.76 21.84
C VAL A 138 -26.23 35.33 22.78
N ARG A 139 -26.99 34.30 22.37
CA ARG A 139 -28.05 33.73 23.21
C ARG A 139 -27.50 33.23 24.55
N PRO A 140 -28.18 33.46 25.68
CA PRO A 140 -27.69 33.05 27.00
C PRO A 140 -27.33 31.57 27.11
N ASP A 141 -28.10 30.68 26.47
CA ASP A 141 -27.87 29.23 26.52
C ASP A 141 -26.63 28.80 25.73
N GLU A 142 -26.35 29.44 24.59
CA GLU A 142 -25.14 29.22 23.77
C GLU A 142 -23.93 29.80 24.51
N LYS A 143 -24.07 31.01 25.05
CA LYS A 143 -23.04 31.68 25.84
C LYS A 143 -22.60 30.84 27.04
N LEU A 144 -23.55 30.29 27.82
CA LEU A 144 -23.22 29.53 29.02
C LEU A 144 -22.44 28.24 28.72
N LYS A 145 -22.53 27.71 27.49
CA LYS A 145 -21.77 26.53 27.06
C LYS A 145 -20.34 26.88 26.61
N LEU A 146 -20.13 28.08 26.08
CA LEU A 146 -18.92 28.44 25.33
C LEU A 146 -18.06 29.48 26.05
N ASP A 147 -18.67 30.40 26.77
CA ASP A 147 -18.01 31.51 27.44
C ASP A 147 -17.38 31.04 28.76
N HIS A 148 -16.05 30.98 28.78
CA HIS A 148 -15.26 30.74 29.96
C HIS A 148 -14.18 31.81 30.04
N VAL A 149 -14.24 32.65 31.08
CA VAL A 149 -13.27 33.73 31.28
C VAL A 149 -12.19 33.25 32.24
N ALA A 150 -11.02 32.92 31.72
CA ALA A 150 -9.87 32.47 32.50
C ALA A 150 -8.56 32.75 31.75
N GLU A 151 -7.52 33.22 32.45
CA GLU A 151 -6.19 33.30 31.82
C GLU A 151 -5.54 31.90 31.86
N ASP A 152 -5.94 31.02 30.95
CA ASP A 152 -5.47 29.64 30.82
C ASP A 152 -4.89 29.33 29.43
N GLY A 153 -4.73 30.38 28.60
CA GLY A 153 -4.25 30.31 27.24
C GLY A 153 -5.31 29.92 26.22
N GLU A 154 -6.54 29.59 26.63
CA GLU A 154 -7.66 29.25 25.75
C GLU A 154 -8.47 30.50 25.41
N PHE A 155 -8.87 30.65 24.15
CA PHE A 155 -9.68 31.77 23.69
C PHE A 155 -10.51 31.40 22.47
N TRP A 156 -11.61 32.10 22.27
CA TRP A 156 -12.39 32.04 21.04
C TRP A 156 -12.00 33.14 20.04
N MET A 157 -12.11 32.82 18.76
CA MET A 157 -12.01 33.79 17.68
C MET A 157 -12.95 33.41 16.53
N SER A 158 -13.29 34.38 15.67
CA SER A 158 -14.08 34.07 14.48
C SER A 158 -13.29 33.23 13.48
N TYR A 159 -13.95 32.35 12.73
CA TYR A 159 -13.31 31.60 11.64
C TYR A 159 -12.65 32.52 10.60
N SER A 160 -13.25 33.68 10.35
CA SER A 160 -12.67 34.70 9.46
C SER A 160 -11.37 35.29 10.01
N ASP A 161 -11.26 35.49 11.32
CA ASP A 161 -10.01 35.98 11.91
C ASP A 161 -8.97 34.87 11.94
N PHE A 162 -9.38 33.64 12.25
CA PHE A 162 -8.49 32.48 12.22
C PHE A 162 -7.77 32.33 10.88
N THR A 163 -8.53 32.32 9.78
CA THR A 163 -7.96 32.20 8.41
C THR A 163 -7.09 33.39 7.98
N ARG A 164 -7.24 34.56 8.63
CA ARG A 164 -6.41 35.75 8.37
C ARG A 164 -5.14 35.79 9.20
N GLN A 165 -5.19 35.29 10.44
CA GLN A 165 -4.08 35.38 11.39
C GLN A 165 -3.17 34.15 11.36
N PHE A 166 -3.75 32.96 11.17
CA PHE A 166 -3.00 31.70 11.12
C PHE A 166 -2.62 31.34 9.68
N SER A 167 -1.53 30.59 9.54
CA SER A 167 -1.01 30.18 8.23
C SER A 167 -1.37 28.74 7.91
N LYS A 168 -1.32 27.85 8.92
CA LYS A 168 -1.47 26.41 8.75
C LYS A 168 -2.41 25.82 9.80
N LEU A 169 -3.20 24.85 9.36
CA LEU A 169 -3.96 23.94 10.20
C LEU A 169 -3.49 22.50 9.91
N GLU A 170 -3.30 21.73 10.97
CA GLU A 170 -2.91 20.33 10.95
C GLU A 170 -3.98 19.53 11.68
N ILE A 171 -4.49 18.46 11.06
CA ILE A 171 -5.51 17.60 11.64
C ILE A 171 -4.94 16.20 11.73
N CYS A 172 -4.84 15.62 12.93
CA CYS A 172 -4.47 14.22 13.12
C CYS A 172 -5.69 13.40 13.49
N ASN A 173 -6.17 12.61 12.53
CA ASN A 173 -7.27 11.68 12.69
C ASN A 173 -6.74 10.40 13.36
N LEU A 174 -7.34 10.04 14.48
CA LEU A 174 -6.86 8.96 15.34
C LEU A 174 -7.36 7.60 14.87
N THR A 175 -6.57 6.57 15.14
CA THR A 175 -7.03 5.19 15.03
C THR A 175 -8.03 4.86 16.14
N PRO A 176 -9.00 3.96 15.92
CA PRO A 176 -9.97 3.55 16.94
C PRO A 176 -9.32 3.13 18.27
N ASP A 177 -8.17 2.47 18.21
CA ASP A 177 -7.44 1.98 19.38
C ASP A 177 -6.96 3.10 20.33
N THR A 178 -6.89 4.34 19.84
CA THR A 178 -6.38 5.51 20.60
C THR A 178 -7.49 6.16 21.43
N LEU A 179 -8.76 5.99 21.05
CA LEU A 179 -9.91 6.59 21.72
C LEU A 179 -10.63 5.51 22.54
N THR A 180 -10.63 5.64 23.87
CA THR A 180 -11.30 4.69 24.78
C THR A 180 -12.70 5.14 25.21
N SER A 181 -13.13 6.33 24.80
CA SER A 181 -14.42 6.92 25.14
C SER A 181 -15.41 6.78 23.98
N ASP A 182 -16.64 6.35 24.30
CA ASP A 182 -17.77 6.28 23.36
C ASP A 182 -18.41 7.66 23.10
N GLU A 183 -17.92 8.73 23.73
CA GLU A 183 -18.47 10.10 23.61
C GLU A 183 -18.14 10.76 22.26
N VAL A 184 -17.11 10.28 21.57
CA VAL A 184 -16.68 10.76 20.26
C VAL A 184 -16.80 9.66 19.22
N GLY A 185 -17.09 10.03 17.96
CA GLY A 185 -17.12 9.05 16.89
C GLY A 185 -15.73 8.51 16.55
N HIS A 186 -15.67 7.46 15.72
CA HIS A 186 -14.42 6.82 15.32
C HIS A 186 -14.34 6.64 13.81
N TRP A 187 -13.14 6.85 13.26
CA TRP A 187 -12.83 6.48 11.89
C TRP A 187 -12.74 4.95 11.75
N ASN A 188 -13.28 4.39 10.67
CA ASN A 188 -12.95 3.02 10.29
C ASN A 188 -11.52 3.01 9.73
N HIS A 189 -10.64 2.16 10.26
CA HIS A 189 -9.22 2.14 9.91
C HIS A 189 -8.79 0.80 9.29
N TYR A 190 -8.14 0.88 8.13
CA TYR A 190 -7.60 -0.26 7.40
C TYR A 190 -6.15 -0.01 7.03
N GLN A 191 -5.28 -1.00 7.24
CA GLN A 191 -3.84 -0.84 7.04
C GLN A 191 -3.23 -2.01 6.28
N TYR A 192 -2.42 -1.69 5.27
CA TYR A 192 -1.70 -2.66 4.45
C TYR A 192 -0.21 -2.36 4.40
N LYS A 193 0.61 -3.40 4.49
CA LYS A 193 2.06 -3.31 4.29
C LYS A 193 2.37 -3.72 2.86
N GLY A 194 3.13 -2.91 2.15
CA GLY A 194 3.54 -3.20 0.78
C GLY A 194 5.02 -2.94 0.53
N MET A 195 5.50 -3.35 -0.63
CA MET A 195 6.87 -3.13 -1.08
C MET A 195 6.90 -2.84 -2.58
N TRP A 196 7.68 -1.84 -2.97
CA TRP A 196 8.17 -1.65 -4.33
C TRP A 196 9.52 -2.35 -4.45
N ARG A 197 9.63 -3.29 -5.39
CA ARG A 197 10.89 -3.96 -5.72
C ARG A 197 11.17 -3.84 -7.20
N THR A 198 12.40 -3.48 -7.53
CA THR A 198 12.91 -3.41 -8.89
C THR A 198 12.69 -4.75 -9.58
N GLY A 199 12.23 -4.67 -10.82
CA GLY A 199 11.84 -5.85 -11.59
C GLY A 199 10.73 -6.64 -10.92
N SER A 200 9.72 -6.03 -10.34
CA SER A 200 8.46 -6.71 -10.03
C SER A 200 7.39 -5.67 -9.76
N THR A 201 7.40 -5.09 -8.56
CA THR A 201 6.36 -4.19 -8.07
C THR A 201 6.73 -2.71 -8.10
N ALA A 202 7.98 -2.35 -8.43
CA ALA A 202 8.40 -0.96 -8.58
C ALA A 202 8.05 -0.40 -9.97
N GLY A 203 6.75 -0.23 -10.22
CA GLY A 203 6.21 0.15 -11.53
C GLY A 203 6.32 1.63 -11.88
N GLY A 204 6.60 2.51 -10.91
CA GLY A 204 6.60 3.96 -11.10
C GLY A 204 5.18 4.52 -11.24
N CYS A 205 5.02 5.83 -11.46
CA CYS A 205 3.70 6.46 -11.56
C CYS A 205 3.05 6.30 -12.95
N ARG A 206 1.85 6.85 -13.13
CA ARG A 206 1.05 6.72 -14.37
C ARG A 206 1.76 7.22 -15.64
N ASN A 207 2.79 8.05 -15.51
CA ASN A 207 3.65 8.50 -16.60
C ASN A 207 4.49 7.37 -17.21
N HIS A 208 4.57 6.21 -16.54
CA HIS A 208 5.26 5.01 -16.96
C HIS A 208 4.24 3.88 -17.25
N PRO A 209 3.41 4.01 -18.29
CA PRO A 209 2.27 3.11 -18.53
C PRO A 209 2.67 1.64 -18.73
N ALA A 210 3.88 1.38 -19.23
CA ALA A 210 4.38 0.02 -19.46
C ALA A 210 4.55 -0.77 -18.15
N THR A 211 4.83 -0.10 -17.04
CA THR A 211 5.17 -0.72 -15.76
C THR A 211 4.21 -0.35 -14.63
N PHE A 212 3.40 0.71 -14.80
CA PHE A 212 2.48 1.21 -13.76
C PHE A 212 1.53 0.13 -13.20
N CYS A 213 1.04 -0.77 -14.05
CA CYS A 213 0.14 -1.85 -13.63
C CYS A 213 0.77 -2.83 -12.64
N SER A 214 2.10 -2.90 -12.59
CA SER A 214 2.81 -3.87 -11.74
C SER A 214 2.93 -3.42 -10.28
N ASN A 215 2.64 -2.15 -9.99
CA ASN A 215 2.54 -1.67 -8.62
C ASN A 215 1.49 -2.50 -7.84
N PRO A 216 1.65 -2.66 -6.52
CA PRO A 216 0.64 -3.28 -5.68
C PRO A 216 -0.71 -2.55 -5.83
N GLN A 217 -1.81 -3.28 -5.75
CA GLN A 217 -3.16 -2.75 -5.92
C GLN A 217 -4.01 -3.14 -4.70
N PHE A 218 -4.85 -2.22 -4.22
CA PHE A 218 -5.67 -2.42 -3.03
C PHE A 218 -7.12 -2.04 -3.35
N LEU A 219 -8.05 -2.94 -3.07
CA LEU A 219 -9.48 -2.70 -3.27
C LEU A 219 -10.07 -2.01 -2.04
N VAL A 220 -10.92 -1.03 -2.31
CA VAL A 220 -11.75 -0.34 -1.33
C VAL A 220 -13.17 -0.30 -1.88
N CYS A 221 -14.11 -0.91 -1.16
CA CYS A 221 -15.53 -0.89 -1.46
C CYS A 221 -16.23 0.06 -0.48
N LEU A 222 -16.80 1.12 -1.02
CA LEU A 222 -17.57 2.13 -0.30
C LEU A 222 -19.05 1.86 -0.57
N GLU A 223 -19.83 1.53 0.47
CA GLU A 223 -21.24 1.13 0.33
C GLU A 223 -22.19 2.20 0.89
N ASP A 224 -21.87 2.71 2.08
CA ASP A 224 -22.71 3.67 2.79
C ASP A 224 -22.21 5.10 2.60
N VAL A 225 -23.13 6.01 2.30
CA VAL A 225 -22.88 7.46 2.23
C VAL A 225 -22.78 8.08 3.63
N ASP A 226 -22.12 9.22 3.72
CA ASP A 226 -21.97 9.98 4.96
C ASP A 226 -23.33 10.52 5.45
N ASP A 227 -23.55 10.56 6.77
CA ASP A 227 -24.82 11.04 7.33
C ASP A 227 -25.00 12.55 7.17
N ASP A 228 -23.88 13.28 7.13
CA ASP A 228 -23.85 14.74 7.01
C ASP A 228 -22.78 15.19 5.99
N PRO A 229 -23.12 15.22 4.69
CA PRO A 229 -22.14 15.51 3.63
C PRO A 229 -21.53 16.91 3.73
N LEU A 230 -20.24 17.05 3.39
CA LEU A 230 -19.51 18.31 3.55
C LEU A 230 -20.02 19.44 2.64
N ASP A 231 -20.36 19.10 1.40
CA ASP A 231 -20.79 19.98 0.32
C ASP A 231 -22.29 19.85 -0.01
N GLY A 232 -23.01 19.00 0.74
CA GLY A 232 -24.42 18.69 0.51
C GLY A 232 -24.66 17.66 -0.60
N GLU A 233 -23.61 17.07 -1.19
CA GLU A 233 -23.74 15.97 -2.15
C GLU A 233 -23.51 14.62 -1.48
N ASP A 234 -24.38 13.64 -1.75
CA ASP A 234 -24.23 12.29 -1.22
C ASP A 234 -22.93 11.64 -1.72
N GLY A 235 -22.09 11.23 -0.78
CA GLY A 235 -20.84 10.55 -1.07
C GLY A 235 -20.26 9.86 0.16
N CYS A 236 -19.18 9.14 -0.05
CA CYS A 236 -18.47 8.38 0.97
C CYS A 236 -17.13 9.07 1.24
N THR A 237 -16.96 9.67 2.42
CA THR A 237 -15.71 10.31 2.82
C THR A 237 -14.69 9.31 3.33
N PHE A 238 -13.49 9.37 2.77
CA PHE A 238 -12.34 8.60 3.24
C PHE A 238 -11.02 9.33 3.00
N LEU A 239 -10.01 8.98 3.78
CA LEU A 239 -8.64 9.44 3.65
C LEU A 239 -7.75 8.29 3.24
N VAL A 240 -6.75 8.60 2.42
CA VAL A 240 -5.72 7.63 2.03
C VAL A 240 -4.36 8.19 2.42
N GLY A 241 -3.67 7.46 3.29
CA GLY A 241 -2.29 7.74 3.71
C GLY A 241 -1.33 6.73 3.11
N LEU A 242 -0.33 7.21 2.37
CA LEU A 242 0.75 6.39 1.86
C LEU A 242 2.07 6.80 2.54
N MET A 243 2.54 5.97 3.46
CA MET A 243 3.77 6.20 4.22
C MET A 243 4.90 5.33 3.69
N GLN A 244 6.06 5.91 3.37
CA GLN A 244 7.28 5.16 3.08
C GLN A 244 8.07 4.86 4.37
N LYS A 245 8.54 3.62 4.50
CA LYS A 245 9.30 3.16 5.67
C LYS A 245 10.78 3.48 5.56
N ASP A 246 11.47 3.42 6.70
CA ASP A 246 12.93 3.45 6.82
C ASP A 246 13.61 4.72 6.27
N GLY A 247 12.86 5.78 5.95
CA GLY A 247 13.40 7.02 5.40
C GLY A 247 14.53 7.65 6.22
N ARG A 248 14.44 7.58 7.55
CA ARG A 248 15.49 8.10 8.46
C ARG A 248 16.76 7.24 8.43
N ARG A 249 16.63 5.91 8.37
CA ARG A 249 17.77 4.98 8.22
C ARG A 249 18.42 5.15 6.85
N ASN A 250 17.63 5.33 5.79
CA ASN A 250 18.12 5.53 4.44
C ASN A 250 18.89 6.86 4.30
N ARG A 251 18.44 7.92 4.98
CA ARG A 251 19.19 9.19 5.07
C ARG A 251 20.57 9.04 5.69
N GLN A 252 20.73 8.19 6.71
CA GLN A 252 22.06 7.89 7.28
C GLN A 252 22.99 7.18 6.29
N MET A 253 22.42 6.51 5.28
CA MET A 253 23.15 5.88 4.17
C MET A 253 23.29 6.82 2.94
N GLY A 254 22.86 8.08 3.04
CA GLY A 254 22.91 9.05 1.94
C GLY A 254 21.80 8.90 0.90
N GLU A 255 20.76 8.12 1.18
CA GLU A 255 19.58 7.98 0.32
C GLU A 255 18.43 8.89 0.79
N ASP A 256 17.93 9.72 -0.12
CA ASP A 256 16.77 10.58 0.12
C ASP A 256 15.44 9.81 0.03
N LEU A 257 14.40 10.38 0.65
CA LEU A 257 13.02 9.93 0.50
C LEU A 257 12.63 9.92 -0.98
N SER A 258 11.96 8.83 -1.41
CA SER A 258 11.43 8.76 -2.76
C SER A 258 10.21 9.66 -2.90
N ALA A 259 10.02 10.28 -4.06
CA ALA A 259 8.76 10.93 -4.38
C ALA A 259 7.67 9.86 -4.51
N ILE A 260 6.69 9.87 -3.61
CA ILE A 260 5.61 8.87 -3.54
C ILE A 260 4.25 9.52 -3.77
N GLY A 261 3.28 8.71 -4.18
CA GLY A 261 1.90 9.11 -4.39
C GLY A 261 1.05 7.90 -4.77
N PHE A 262 -0.23 8.12 -5.03
CA PHE A 262 -1.15 7.05 -5.40
C PHE A 262 -2.22 7.54 -6.37
N ALA A 263 -2.81 6.60 -7.10
CA ALA A 263 -3.95 6.86 -7.97
C ALA A 263 -5.10 5.90 -7.65
N ILE A 264 -6.33 6.40 -7.78
CA ILE A 264 -7.57 5.69 -7.46
C ILE A 264 -8.36 5.49 -8.74
N TYR A 265 -8.72 4.25 -9.05
CA TYR A 265 -9.51 3.87 -10.23
C TYR A 265 -10.82 3.22 -9.81
N ALA A 266 -11.93 3.56 -10.44
CA ALA A 266 -13.17 2.80 -10.27
C ALA A 266 -13.01 1.39 -10.89
N VAL A 267 -13.50 0.37 -10.21
CA VAL A 267 -13.50 -1.01 -10.72
C VAL A 267 -14.49 -1.11 -11.89
N PRO A 268 -14.06 -1.55 -13.08
CA PRO A 268 -14.96 -1.76 -14.21
C PRO A 268 -16.08 -2.76 -13.89
N ASN A 269 -17.25 -2.58 -14.51
CA ASN A 269 -18.42 -3.44 -14.29
C ASN A 269 -18.16 -4.93 -14.57
N GLU A 270 -17.24 -5.24 -15.49
CA GLU A 270 -16.81 -6.62 -15.84
C GLU A 270 -16.13 -7.37 -14.67
N TYR A 271 -15.63 -6.63 -13.68
CA TYR A 271 -14.97 -7.19 -12.50
C TYR A 271 -15.84 -7.15 -11.23
N LYS A 272 -17.07 -6.63 -11.29
CA LYS A 272 -17.96 -6.55 -10.10
C LYS A 272 -18.20 -7.94 -9.49
N GLY A 273 -18.08 -8.01 -8.17
CA GLY A 273 -18.27 -9.25 -7.40
C GLY A 273 -17.07 -10.22 -7.41
N GLN A 274 -15.97 -9.86 -8.07
CA GLN A 274 -14.73 -10.64 -8.02
C GLN A 274 -13.84 -10.10 -6.90
N SER A 275 -13.36 -10.98 -6.02
CA SER A 275 -12.42 -10.61 -4.94
C SER A 275 -10.95 -10.56 -5.39
N ASN A 276 -10.63 -11.10 -6.58
CA ASN A 276 -9.25 -11.32 -7.04
C ASN A 276 -8.94 -10.56 -8.35
N ILE A 277 -9.25 -9.28 -8.38
CA ILE A 277 -9.04 -8.42 -9.54
C ILE A 277 -7.61 -7.84 -9.53
N HIS A 278 -6.95 -7.82 -10.67
CA HIS A 278 -5.74 -7.02 -10.85
C HIS A 278 -5.91 -6.24 -12.14
N LEU A 279 -5.97 -4.92 -12.05
CA LEU A 279 -6.18 -4.06 -13.20
C LEU A 279 -4.91 -4.09 -14.07
N GLY A 280 -5.02 -4.73 -15.22
CA GLY A 280 -3.94 -4.86 -16.18
C GLY A 280 -3.67 -3.56 -16.96
N PRO A 281 -2.62 -3.55 -17.80
CA PRO A 281 -2.33 -2.44 -18.70
C PRO A 281 -3.53 -2.06 -19.58
N ASP A 282 -4.29 -3.06 -20.02
CA ASP A 282 -5.44 -2.89 -20.90
C ASP A 282 -6.55 -2.05 -20.26
N VAL A 283 -6.78 -2.17 -18.95
CA VAL A 283 -7.73 -1.32 -18.22
C VAL A 283 -7.12 0.05 -17.92
N LEU A 284 -5.91 0.07 -17.34
CA LEU A 284 -5.28 1.31 -16.84
C LEU A 284 -4.83 2.27 -17.96
N LEU A 285 -4.64 1.77 -19.18
CA LEU A 285 -4.38 2.60 -20.36
C LEU A 285 -5.64 3.28 -20.90
N ARG A 286 -6.79 2.61 -20.81
CA ARG A 286 -8.06 3.08 -21.39
C ARG A 286 -8.86 3.95 -20.42
N GLN A 287 -8.79 3.64 -19.13
CA GLN A 287 -9.56 4.33 -18.10
C GLN A 287 -8.73 5.46 -17.45
N LYS A 288 -9.39 6.57 -17.13
CA LYS A 288 -8.80 7.63 -16.29
C LYS A 288 -9.01 7.30 -14.80
N HIS A 289 -8.06 7.72 -13.96
CA HIS A 289 -8.26 7.67 -12.52
C HIS A 289 -9.45 8.57 -12.13
N VAL A 290 -10.18 8.17 -11.08
CA VAL A 290 -11.28 8.98 -10.51
C VAL A 290 -10.76 9.99 -9.50
N ALA A 291 -9.64 9.65 -8.84
CA ALA A 291 -8.93 10.51 -7.92
C ALA A 291 -7.45 10.12 -7.89
N MET A 292 -6.59 11.00 -7.39
CA MET A 292 -5.17 10.72 -7.18
C MET A 292 -4.64 11.60 -6.05
N SER A 293 -3.50 11.24 -5.48
CA SER A 293 -2.82 12.12 -4.54
C SER A 293 -2.51 13.46 -5.19
N SER A 294 -2.63 14.54 -4.42
CA SER A 294 -2.52 15.92 -4.94
C SER A 294 -1.18 16.18 -5.64
N THR A 295 -0.09 15.62 -5.09
CA THR A 295 1.24 15.66 -5.69
C THR A 295 2.02 14.37 -5.42
N PHE A 296 3.05 14.11 -6.23
CA PHE A 296 4.09 13.16 -5.88
C PHE A 296 5.22 13.92 -5.21
N ILE A 297 5.42 13.70 -3.91
CA ILE A 297 6.35 14.47 -3.09
C ILE A 297 7.24 13.54 -2.26
N ASN A 298 8.45 14.01 -1.95
CA ASN A 298 9.47 13.30 -1.19
C ASN A 298 9.30 13.50 0.33
N THR A 299 8.09 13.28 0.84
CA THR A 299 7.77 13.29 2.28
C THR A 299 7.67 11.87 2.84
N ARG A 300 7.70 11.74 4.16
CA ARG A 300 7.52 10.43 4.82
C ARG A 300 6.16 9.82 4.50
N GLU A 301 5.12 10.64 4.47
CA GLU A 301 3.78 10.24 4.13
C GLU A 301 3.10 11.28 3.25
N VAL A 302 2.25 10.80 2.34
CA VAL A 302 1.31 11.61 1.55
C VAL A 302 -0.09 11.19 1.97
N CYS A 303 -0.89 12.17 2.37
CA CYS A 303 -2.26 12.00 2.81
C CYS A 303 -3.16 12.95 2.04
N ASP A 304 -4.24 12.43 1.47
CA ASP A 304 -5.29 13.23 0.84
C ASP A 304 -6.67 12.68 1.25
N ARG A 305 -7.63 13.59 1.38
CA ARG A 305 -9.04 13.32 1.66
C ARG A 305 -9.85 13.28 0.37
N PHE A 306 -10.76 12.32 0.28
CA PHE A 306 -11.63 12.11 -0.87
C PHE A 306 -13.08 11.93 -0.43
N CYS A 307 -13.99 12.37 -1.29
CA CYS A 307 -15.39 12.00 -1.25
C CYS A 307 -15.74 11.41 -2.62
N LEU A 308 -16.13 10.14 -2.66
CA LEU A 308 -16.49 9.43 -3.89
C LEU A 308 -17.88 8.79 -3.74
N PRO A 309 -18.63 8.60 -4.84
CA PRO A 309 -19.93 7.92 -4.76
C PRO A 309 -19.75 6.45 -4.34
N PRO A 310 -20.80 5.80 -3.80
CA PRO A 310 -20.75 4.38 -3.47
C PRO A 310 -20.29 3.51 -4.66
N GLY A 311 -19.33 2.63 -4.41
CA GLY A 311 -18.70 1.81 -5.45
C GLY A 311 -17.43 1.11 -5.00
N ALA A 312 -16.87 0.32 -5.91
CA ALA A 312 -15.61 -0.38 -5.72
C ALA A 312 -14.47 0.36 -6.44
N TYR A 313 -13.37 0.58 -5.73
CA TYR A 313 -12.23 1.37 -6.17
C TYR A 313 -10.91 0.64 -5.93
N VAL A 314 -9.92 0.87 -6.79
CA VAL A 314 -8.57 0.33 -6.67
C VAL A 314 -7.59 1.48 -6.42
N ILE A 315 -6.91 1.42 -5.28
CA ILE A 315 -5.80 2.31 -4.93
C ILE A 315 -4.50 1.66 -5.39
N ILE A 316 -3.73 2.39 -6.20
CA ILE A 316 -2.44 1.98 -6.74
C ILE A 316 -1.35 2.91 -6.20
N PRO A 317 -0.69 2.56 -5.08
CA PRO A 317 0.44 3.31 -4.55
C PRO A 317 1.72 3.07 -5.34
N SER A 318 2.44 4.14 -5.66
CA SER A 318 3.69 4.05 -6.42
C SER A 318 4.71 5.10 -5.98
N THR A 319 5.97 4.86 -6.33
CA THR A 319 6.96 5.93 -6.47
C THR A 319 6.72 6.70 -7.77
N PHE A 320 7.29 7.89 -7.91
CA PHE A 320 7.21 8.67 -9.15
C PHE A 320 7.97 7.97 -10.28
N GLN A 321 9.25 7.70 -10.06
CA GLN A 321 10.10 6.94 -10.97
C GLN A 321 9.93 5.43 -10.78
N PRO A 322 9.98 4.62 -11.85
CA PRO A 322 10.03 3.17 -11.73
C PRO A 322 11.35 2.70 -11.12
N HIS A 323 11.43 1.42 -10.78
CA HIS A 323 12.67 0.76 -10.30
C HIS A 323 13.25 1.35 -9.01
N LYS A 324 12.42 2.02 -8.21
CA LYS A 324 12.75 2.43 -6.85
C LYS A 324 12.32 1.35 -5.87
N ASN A 325 13.29 0.83 -5.12
CA ASN A 325 13.03 -0.07 -4.02
C ASN A 325 12.49 0.72 -2.83
N GLY A 326 11.52 0.15 -2.13
CA GLY A 326 10.99 0.76 -0.91
C GLY A 326 9.95 -0.10 -0.26
N SER A 327 9.78 0.05 1.06
CA SER A 327 8.65 -0.53 1.78
C SER A 327 7.68 0.59 2.14
N PHE A 328 6.39 0.29 2.16
CA PHE A 328 5.37 1.29 2.49
C PHE A 328 4.27 0.72 3.38
N ILE A 329 3.51 1.63 3.98
CA ILE A 329 2.23 1.37 4.64
C ILE A 329 1.18 2.18 3.88
N LEU A 330 0.12 1.51 3.43
CA LEU A 330 -1.09 2.16 2.93
C LEU A 330 -2.14 2.11 4.04
N ARG A 331 -2.71 3.27 4.37
CA ARG A 331 -3.74 3.42 5.40
C ARG A 331 -4.99 4.03 4.77
N VAL A 332 -6.15 3.50 5.11
CA VAL A 332 -7.44 4.02 4.67
C VAL A 332 -8.27 4.29 5.91
N PHE A 333 -8.73 5.53 6.05
CA PHE A 333 -9.62 5.97 7.12
C PHE A 333 -10.96 6.34 6.48
N SER A 334 -12.07 5.67 6.80
CA SER A 334 -13.39 5.97 6.21
C SER A 334 -14.42 6.31 7.28
N GLU A 335 -15.29 7.29 6.98
CA GLU A 335 -16.33 7.74 7.91
C GLU A 335 -17.34 6.61 8.16
N LYS A 336 -17.76 5.94 7.09
CA LYS A 336 -18.53 4.70 7.13
C LYS A 336 -17.65 3.46 6.92
N HIS A 337 -18.18 2.29 7.29
CA HIS A 337 -17.48 1.03 7.09
C HIS A 337 -17.17 0.80 5.60
N ALA A 338 -15.95 0.39 5.29
CA ALA A 338 -15.52 0.06 3.93
C ALA A 338 -14.93 -1.36 3.88
N ALA A 339 -15.40 -2.19 2.94
CA ALA A 339 -14.76 -3.48 2.74
C ALA A 339 -13.46 -3.28 1.95
N THR A 340 -12.31 -3.62 2.55
CA THR A 340 -10.99 -3.38 1.97
C THR A 340 -10.17 -4.67 1.87
N SER A 341 -9.39 -4.83 0.80
CA SER A 341 -8.51 -6.00 0.64
C SER A 341 -7.28 -5.73 -0.23
N GLU A 342 -6.14 -6.34 0.10
CA GLU A 342 -4.99 -6.40 -0.81
C GLU A 342 -5.36 -7.25 -2.03
N MET A 343 -5.06 -6.74 -3.23
CA MET A 343 -5.40 -7.45 -4.45
C MET A 343 -4.38 -8.49 -4.84
N GLY A 344 -4.89 -9.70 -5.07
CA GLY A 344 -4.16 -10.86 -5.53
C GLY A 344 -4.36 -12.05 -4.58
N SER A 345 -5.10 -13.05 -5.02
CA SER A 345 -5.12 -14.37 -4.37
C SER A 345 -3.95 -15.22 -4.85
N VAL A 346 -3.49 -16.10 -3.97
CA VAL A 346 -2.73 -17.28 -4.38
C VAL A 346 -3.73 -18.40 -4.68
N ALA A 347 -3.92 -18.71 -5.96
CA ALA A 347 -4.79 -19.78 -6.41
C ALA A 347 -4.24 -20.41 -7.69
N ALA A 348 -4.19 -21.73 -7.73
CA ALA A 348 -3.99 -22.46 -8.98
C ALA A 348 -5.34 -22.90 -9.53
N LYS A 349 -5.66 -22.47 -10.76
CA LYS A 349 -6.66 -23.18 -11.55
C LYS A 349 -6.17 -24.62 -11.67
N VAL A 350 -7.09 -25.58 -11.57
CA VAL A 350 -6.74 -26.99 -11.86
C VAL A 350 -6.25 -27.02 -13.29
N VAL A 351 -4.93 -27.05 -13.49
CA VAL A 351 -4.33 -27.29 -14.80
C VAL A 351 -4.87 -28.66 -15.20
N LYS A 352 -5.77 -28.70 -16.20
CA LYS A 352 -6.34 -29.96 -16.70
C LYS A 352 -5.18 -30.91 -16.92
N GLU A 353 -5.14 -32.02 -16.17
CA GLU A 353 -4.10 -33.01 -16.36
C GLU A 353 -4.13 -33.46 -17.81
N ILE A 354 -2.99 -33.34 -18.48
CA ILE A 354 -2.85 -33.83 -19.84
C ILE A 354 -2.92 -35.36 -19.76
N LYS A 355 -4.10 -35.93 -19.99
CA LYS A 355 -4.29 -37.38 -20.05
C LYS A 355 -3.85 -37.86 -21.42
N VAL A 356 -2.66 -38.44 -21.48
CA VAL A 356 -2.09 -39.04 -22.70
C VAL A 356 -2.19 -40.55 -22.56
N ALA A 357 -2.81 -41.23 -23.53
CA ALA A 357 -2.65 -42.67 -23.65
C ALA A 357 -1.47 -42.99 -24.57
N GLU A 358 -0.80 -44.12 -24.36
CA GLU A 358 0.37 -44.50 -25.17
C GLU A 358 0.08 -44.59 -26.68
N LYS A 359 -1.17 -44.91 -27.04
CA LYS A 359 -1.66 -44.93 -28.43
C LYS A 359 -1.69 -43.55 -29.10
N ASP A 360 -1.79 -42.48 -28.31
CA ASP A 360 -1.92 -41.10 -28.79
C ASP A 360 -0.54 -40.44 -29.01
N VAL A 361 0.54 -41.11 -28.59
CA VAL A 361 1.92 -40.63 -28.78
C VAL A 361 2.36 -40.87 -30.22
N ASP A 362 2.79 -39.79 -30.89
CA ASP A 362 3.28 -39.81 -32.26
C ASP A 362 4.41 -40.84 -32.48
N PRO A 363 4.39 -41.63 -33.57
CA PRO A 363 5.42 -42.65 -33.86
C PRO A 363 6.85 -42.09 -33.92
N ASN A 364 7.06 -40.89 -34.43
CA ASN A 364 8.37 -40.24 -34.48
C ASN A 364 8.84 -39.88 -33.06
N PHE A 365 7.93 -39.44 -32.19
CA PHE A 365 8.24 -39.18 -30.78
C PHE A 365 8.63 -40.47 -30.05
N LYS A 366 7.95 -41.59 -30.34
CA LYS A 366 8.33 -42.92 -29.79
C LYS A 366 9.72 -43.35 -30.24
N GLN A 367 10.07 -43.09 -31.50
CA GLN A 367 11.39 -43.41 -32.02
C GLN A 367 12.48 -42.55 -31.37
N MET A 368 12.23 -41.25 -31.22
CA MET A 368 13.11 -40.33 -30.50
C MET A 368 13.29 -40.77 -29.05
N PHE A 369 12.20 -41.09 -28.34
CA PHE A 369 12.26 -41.58 -26.97
C PHE A 369 13.10 -42.85 -26.83
N LYS A 370 12.91 -43.83 -27.72
CA LYS A 370 13.71 -45.07 -27.71
C LYS A 370 15.21 -44.81 -27.89
N GLN A 371 15.58 -43.83 -28.72
CA GLN A 371 16.99 -43.45 -28.89
C GLN A 371 17.59 -42.82 -27.63
N ILE A 372 16.76 -42.16 -26.80
CA ILE A 372 17.19 -41.46 -25.58
C ILE A 372 17.20 -42.42 -24.38
N ALA A 373 16.11 -43.16 -24.17
CA ALA A 373 15.95 -44.10 -23.07
C ALA A 373 16.92 -45.29 -23.21
N GLY A 374 17.20 -45.74 -24.44
CA GLY A 374 18.01 -46.93 -24.65
C GLY A 374 17.24 -48.21 -24.30
N ASN A 375 17.94 -49.19 -23.75
CA ASN A 375 17.39 -50.55 -23.58
C ASN A 375 16.46 -50.71 -22.37
N ASP A 376 16.54 -49.85 -21.36
CA ASP A 376 15.71 -49.92 -20.15
C ASP A 376 14.33 -49.27 -20.34
N GLY A 377 14.12 -48.53 -21.45
CA GLY A 377 12.84 -47.93 -21.79
C GLY A 377 12.41 -46.80 -20.86
N GLU A 378 13.33 -46.28 -20.05
CA GLU A 378 13.10 -45.22 -19.09
C GLU A 378 14.16 -44.11 -19.24
N VAL A 379 13.79 -42.87 -18.96
CA VAL A 379 14.70 -41.72 -19.04
C VAL A 379 15.11 -41.28 -17.63
N THR A 380 16.40 -41.34 -17.34
CA THR A 380 16.96 -40.82 -16.08
C THR A 380 17.02 -39.29 -16.07
N VAL A 381 17.14 -38.69 -14.89
CA VAL A 381 17.33 -37.24 -14.72
C VAL A 381 18.51 -36.70 -15.56
N PHE A 382 19.63 -37.43 -15.60
CA PHE A 382 20.81 -37.03 -16.36
C PHE A 382 20.53 -37.00 -17.87
N GLN A 383 19.95 -38.07 -18.41
CA GLN A 383 19.56 -38.16 -19.83
C GLN A 383 18.53 -37.08 -20.19
N LEU A 384 17.57 -36.82 -19.29
CA LEU A 384 16.55 -35.78 -19.46
C LEU A 384 17.17 -34.39 -19.62
N VAL A 385 18.07 -34.02 -18.71
CA VAL A 385 18.72 -32.69 -18.76
C VAL A 385 19.59 -32.57 -20.00
N GLU A 386 20.34 -33.62 -20.35
CA GLU A 386 21.18 -33.64 -21.53
C GLU A 386 20.37 -33.44 -22.82
N ILE A 387 19.23 -34.14 -22.97
CA ILE A 387 18.41 -34.00 -24.16
C ILE A 387 17.73 -32.64 -24.24
N LEU A 388 17.19 -32.12 -23.13
CA LEU A 388 16.57 -30.80 -23.10
C LEU A 388 17.60 -29.73 -23.50
N ASN A 389 18.81 -29.78 -22.94
CA ASN A 389 19.88 -28.85 -23.28
C ASN A 389 20.30 -28.96 -24.75
N LYS A 390 20.44 -30.17 -25.29
CA LYS A 390 20.75 -30.38 -26.71
C LYS A 390 19.67 -29.84 -27.65
N VAL A 391 18.40 -29.95 -27.27
CA VAL A 391 17.28 -29.49 -28.08
C VAL A 391 17.16 -27.96 -28.06
N PHE A 392 17.25 -27.36 -26.87
CA PHE A 392 17.09 -25.92 -26.73
C PHE A 392 18.34 -25.11 -27.10
N ALA A 393 19.54 -25.70 -27.05
CA ALA A 393 20.76 -25.05 -27.56
C ALA A 393 20.73 -24.79 -29.08
N LYS A 394 19.88 -25.48 -29.83
CA LYS A 394 19.72 -25.27 -31.29
C LYS A 394 18.76 -24.13 -31.64
N ARG A 395 18.09 -23.56 -30.65
CA ARG A 395 17.07 -22.53 -30.83
C ARG A 395 17.67 -21.15 -30.59
N ALA A 396 17.69 -20.31 -31.62
CA ALA A 396 18.16 -18.93 -31.53
C ALA A 396 17.06 -17.95 -31.05
N ASP A 397 15.80 -18.41 -31.03
CA ASP A 397 14.61 -17.66 -30.66
C ASP A 397 14.39 -17.56 -29.13
N ILE A 398 15.24 -18.19 -28.33
CA ILE A 398 15.17 -18.15 -26.86
C ILE A 398 16.57 -18.02 -26.27
N LYS A 399 16.70 -17.30 -25.14
CA LYS A 399 17.92 -17.35 -24.33
C LYS A 399 17.77 -18.40 -23.23
N THR A 400 18.81 -19.20 -23.07
CA THR A 400 18.89 -20.24 -22.05
C THR A 400 20.34 -20.58 -21.75
N GLU A 401 20.69 -20.64 -20.47
CA GLU A 401 21.97 -21.20 -19.99
C GLU A 401 21.92 -22.73 -19.85
N GLY A 402 20.76 -23.32 -20.11
CA GLY A 402 20.50 -24.75 -19.96
C GLY A 402 19.76 -25.12 -18.67
N PHE A 403 19.06 -26.24 -18.71
CA PHE A 403 18.42 -26.87 -17.58
C PHE A 403 19.47 -27.46 -16.63
N SER A 404 19.26 -27.25 -15.33
CA SER A 404 20.09 -27.82 -14.27
C SER A 404 19.63 -29.23 -13.90
N LEU A 405 20.48 -29.98 -13.20
CA LEU A 405 20.09 -31.26 -12.59
C LEU A 405 18.98 -31.09 -11.54
N GLU A 406 18.91 -29.96 -10.84
CA GLU A 406 17.85 -29.65 -9.89
C GLU A 406 16.49 -29.56 -10.61
N THR A 407 16.44 -28.82 -11.73
CA THR A 407 15.24 -28.75 -12.57
C THR A 407 14.83 -30.10 -13.11
N GLY A 408 15.80 -30.93 -13.52
CA GLY A 408 15.54 -32.30 -13.92
C GLY A 408 14.91 -33.14 -12.80
N ARG A 409 15.36 -33.00 -11.55
CA ARG A 409 14.77 -33.68 -10.39
C ARG A 409 13.35 -33.18 -10.09
N HIS A 410 13.10 -31.87 -10.13
CA HIS A 410 11.76 -31.31 -9.95
C HIS A 410 10.78 -31.85 -11.01
N ILE A 411 11.22 -31.92 -12.26
CA ILE A 411 10.41 -32.45 -13.37
C ILE A 411 10.06 -33.92 -13.13
N VAL A 412 11.05 -34.75 -12.76
CA VAL A 412 10.81 -36.16 -12.49
C VAL A 412 9.87 -36.32 -11.30
N SER A 413 10.10 -35.60 -10.20
CA SER A 413 9.22 -35.62 -9.02
C SER A 413 7.77 -35.24 -9.34
N LEU A 414 7.56 -34.29 -10.26
CA LEU A 414 6.22 -33.86 -10.67
C LEU A 414 5.47 -34.89 -11.53
N LEU A 415 6.20 -35.73 -12.28
CA LEU A 415 5.64 -36.58 -13.35
C LEU A 415 5.75 -38.07 -13.10
N ASP A 416 6.70 -38.51 -12.28
CA ASP A 416 6.93 -39.91 -11.91
C ASP A 416 5.78 -40.39 -11.02
N LYS A 417 4.84 -41.13 -11.62
CA LYS A 417 3.71 -41.71 -10.90
C LYS A 417 4.04 -43.04 -10.25
N ASN A 418 5.17 -43.63 -10.63
CA ASN A 418 5.54 -45.02 -10.30
C ASN A 418 6.57 -45.07 -9.17
N GLY A 419 7.16 -43.92 -8.82
CA GLY A 419 8.16 -43.76 -7.77
C GLY A 419 9.52 -44.37 -8.12
N ASN A 420 9.80 -44.62 -9.40
CA ASN A 420 11.05 -45.23 -9.87
C ASN A 420 12.17 -44.19 -10.11
N SER A 421 11.91 -42.90 -9.86
CA SER A 421 12.79 -41.76 -10.09
C SER A 421 13.25 -41.61 -11.55
N LYS A 422 12.44 -42.10 -12.50
CA LYS A 422 12.69 -42.05 -13.94
C LYS A 422 11.39 -41.76 -14.69
N LEU A 423 11.48 -41.46 -15.98
CA LEU A 423 10.30 -41.18 -16.81
C LEU A 423 10.11 -42.27 -17.87
N GLY A 424 8.92 -42.88 -17.88
CA GLY A 424 8.46 -43.70 -18.98
C GLY A 424 8.01 -42.87 -20.19
N LEU A 425 7.65 -43.54 -21.29
CA LEU A 425 7.27 -42.89 -22.56
C LEU A 425 6.09 -41.90 -22.39
N VAL A 426 5.06 -42.29 -21.66
CA VAL A 426 3.86 -41.46 -21.45
C VAL A 426 4.20 -40.23 -20.60
N GLU A 427 4.98 -40.40 -19.54
CA GLU A 427 5.41 -39.31 -18.66
C GLU A 427 6.32 -38.32 -19.37
N PHE A 428 7.27 -38.83 -20.17
CA PHE A 428 8.13 -38.00 -21.00
C PHE A 428 7.35 -37.26 -22.09
N HIS A 429 6.30 -37.85 -22.65
CA HIS A 429 5.42 -37.15 -23.60
C HIS A 429 4.59 -36.04 -22.93
N MET A 430 4.06 -36.30 -21.72
CA MET A 430 3.37 -35.27 -20.94
C MET A 430 4.29 -34.09 -20.62
N LEU A 431 5.55 -34.36 -20.25
CA LEU A 431 6.57 -33.33 -20.06
C LEU A 431 6.76 -32.49 -21.32
N TRP A 432 6.94 -33.15 -22.46
CA TRP A 432 7.18 -32.47 -23.73
C TRP A 432 6.03 -31.53 -24.09
N MET A 433 4.79 -32.01 -23.97
CA MET A 433 3.59 -31.19 -24.19
C MET A 433 3.52 -29.98 -23.25
N LYS A 434 3.88 -30.16 -21.97
CA LYS A 434 3.96 -29.04 -21.01
C LYS A 434 5.02 -28.01 -21.42
N ILE A 435 6.22 -28.46 -21.77
CA ILE A 435 7.31 -27.57 -22.19
C ILE A 435 6.94 -26.82 -23.47
N GLN A 436 6.26 -27.46 -24.44
CA GLN A 436 5.77 -26.77 -25.64
C GLN A 436 4.75 -25.68 -25.28
N LYS A 437 3.79 -25.98 -24.40
CA LYS A 437 2.84 -24.97 -23.91
C LYS A 437 3.56 -23.82 -23.20
N TYR A 438 4.54 -24.11 -22.35
CA TYR A 438 5.31 -23.08 -21.65
C TYR A 438 6.13 -22.24 -22.62
N LEU A 439 6.65 -22.84 -23.70
CA LEU A 439 7.34 -22.13 -24.77
C LEU A 439 6.39 -21.20 -25.55
N GLU A 440 5.16 -21.62 -25.82
CA GLU A 440 4.15 -20.78 -26.46
C GLU A 440 3.82 -19.56 -25.59
N ILE A 441 3.58 -19.77 -24.29
CA ILE A 441 3.34 -18.69 -23.32
C ILE A 441 4.57 -17.78 -23.22
N PHE A 442 5.78 -18.34 -23.13
CA PHE A 442 7.00 -17.54 -23.03
C PHE A 442 7.13 -16.59 -24.22
N LYS A 443 6.84 -17.09 -25.43
CA LYS A 443 6.90 -16.30 -26.67
C LYS A 443 5.77 -15.30 -26.82
N SER A 444 4.57 -15.56 -26.27
CA SER A 444 3.47 -14.60 -26.33
C SER A 444 3.75 -13.36 -25.48
N TYR A 445 4.55 -13.52 -24.43
CA TYR A 445 4.94 -12.46 -23.52
C TYR A 445 6.32 -11.83 -23.80
N ASP A 446 7.22 -12.47 -24.56
CA ASP A 446 8.48 -11.88 -25.05
C ASP A 446 8.24 -10.88 -26.20
N SER A 447 7.57 -9.77 -25.88
CA SER A 447 7.09 -8.78 -26.87
C SER A 447 8.24 -8.07 -27.58
N ASP A 448 9.38 -7.89 -26.91
CA ASP A 448 10.58 -7.27 -27.44
C ASP A 448 11.50 -8.25 -28.18
N ARG A 449 11.15 -9.54 -28.19
CA ARG A 449 11.92 -10.64 -28.80
C ARG A 449 13.35 -10.69 -28.28
N SER A 450 13.53 -10.31 -27.01
CA SER A 450 14.82 -10.35 -26.34
C SER A 450 15.29 -11.79 -26.08
N GLY A 451 14.38 -12.76 -26.21
CA GLY A 451 14.58 -14.16 -25.83
C GLY A 451 14.52 -14.36 -24.31
N THR A 452 14.13 -13.33 -23.56
CA THR A 452 14.06 -13.28 -22.10
C THR A 452 12.74 -12.67 -21.67
N MET A 453 12.22 -13.08 -20.52
CA MET A 453 11.00 -12.50 -19.98
C MET A 453 11.35 -11.47 -18.91
N SER A 454 10.78 -10.28 -19.01
CA SER A 454 10.84 -9.34 -17.90
C SER A 454 10.00 -9.85 -16.73
N SER A 455 10.44 -9.53 -15.54
CA SER A 455 9.65 -9.73 -14.33
C SER A 455 8.23 -9.12 -14.34
N HIS A 456 7.99 -8.08 -15.12
CA HIS A 456 6.66 -7.48 -15.30
C HIS A 456 5.73 -8.39 -16.12
N GLU A 457 6.28 -9.07 -17.13
CA GLU A 457 5.57 -10.05 -17.96
C GLU A 457 5.29 -11.36 -17.21
N MET A 458 6.14 -11.72 -16.24
CA MET A 458 6.03 -12.96 -15.47
C MET A 458 4.66 -13.17 -14.81
N ARG A 459 4.02 -12.10 -14.31
CA ARG A 459 2.67 -12.20 -13.70
C ARG A 459 1.62 -12.62 -14.72
N GLY A 460 1.67 -12.04 -15.93
CA GLY A 460 0.79 -12.38 -17.03
C GLY A 460 1.01 -13.82 -17.48
N ALA A 461 2.27 -14.20 -17.69
CA ALA A 461 2.64 -15.55 -18.10
C ALA A 461 2.21 -16.63 -17.09
N LEU A 462 2.37 -16.38 -15.79
CA LEU A 462 1.87 -17.28 -14.74
C LEU A 462 0.34 -17.40 -14.78
N THR A 463 -0.36 -16.29 -15.00
CA THR A 463 -1.82 -16.27 -15.11
C THR A 463 -2.31 -17.08 -16.31
N GLU A 464 -1.65 -16.94 -17.48
CA GLU A 464 -1.96 -17.73 -18.68
C GLU A 464 -1.61 -19.23 -18.48
N ALA A 465 -0.55 -19.52 -17.74
CA ALA A 465 -0.21 -20.88 -17.34
C ALA A 465 -1.22 -21.51 -16.35
N GLY A 466 -2.07 -20.69 -15.72
CA GLY A 466 -3.15 -21.11 -14.81
C GLY A 466 -2.86 -20.86 -13.33
N PHE A 467 -1.80 -20.12 -13.01
CA PHE A 467 -1.39 -19.79 -11.65
C PHE A 467 -1.67 -18.32 -11.36
N HIS A 468 -2.62 -18.06 -10.47
CA HIS A 468 -2.82 -16.74 -9.89
C HIS A 468 -2.00 -16.65 -8.61
N ILE A 469 -1.14 -15.64 -8.53
CA ILE A 469 -0.29 -15.41 -7.36
C ILE A 469 -0.37 -13.95 -6.91
N ASN A 470 -0.25 -13.74 -5.61
CA ASN A 470 -0.19 -12.40 -5.04
C ASN A 470 1.19 -11.74 -5.26
N SER A 471 1.29 -10.46 -4.93
CA SER A 471 2.53 -9.69 -5.11
C SER A 471 3.69 -10.20 -4.26
N ALA A 472 3.43 -10.71 -3.06
CA ALA A 472 4.45 -11.28 -2.18
C ALA A 472 5.11 -12.53 -2.81
N VAL A 473 4.31 -13.47 -3.31
CA VAL A 473 4.83 -14.68 -3.97
C VAL A 473 5.55 -14.34 -5.28
N LEU A 474 5.02 -13.39 -6.06
CA LEU A 474 5.68 -12.95 -7.29
C LEU A 474 7.07 -12.37 -7.02
N GLN A 475 7.23 -11.60 -5.94
CA GLN A 475 8.54 -11.08 -5.54
C GLN A 475 9.53 -12.19 -5.20
N VAL A 476 9.09 -13.24 -4.50
CA VAL A 476 9.94 -14.40 -4.20
C VAL A 476 10.36 -15.12 -5.48
N ILE A 477 9.43 -15.28 -6.43
CA ILE A 477 9.71 -15.89 -7.74
C ILE A 477 10.76 -15.07 -8.49
N VAL A 478 10.55 -13.76 -8.63
CA VAL A 478 11.52 -12.89 -9.32
C VAL A 478 12.88 -12.95 -8.65
N ASN A 479 12.97 -12.83 -7.32
CA ASN A 479 14.25 -12.87 -6.62
C ASN A 479 15.00 -14.20 -6.79
N ARG A 480 14.27 -15.31 -6.95
CA ARG A 480 14.87 -16.64 -7.09
C ARG A 480 15.29 -16.96 -8.53
N TYR A 481 14.53 -16.47 -9.52
CA TYR A 481 14.61 -16.91 -10.91
C TYR A 481 15.10 -15.85 -11.90
N ALA A 482 15.03 -14.57 -11.55
CA ALA A 482 15.51 -13.51 -12.41
C ALA A 482 17.02 -13.31 -12.27
N SER A 483 17.66 -12.94 -13.37
CA SER A 483 19.07 -12.54 -13.42
C SER A 483 19.32 -11.20 -12.72
N ALA A 484 20.59 -10.78 -12.64
CA ALA A 484 20.97 -9.46 -12.10
C ALA A 484 20.32 -8.27 -12.84
N HIS A 485 19.83 -8.50 -14.07
CA HIS A 485 19.10 -7.51 -14.87
C HIS A 485 17.57 -7.66 -14.77
N PHE A 486 17.07 -8.46 -13.83
CA PHE A 486 15.64 -8.77 -13.65
C PHE A 486 14.96 -9.41 -14.88
N ALA A 487 15.77 -10.06 -15.72
CA ALA A 487 15.34 -10.85 -16.85
C ALA A 487 15.33 -12.34 -16.50
N ILE A 488 14.29 -13.06 -16.91
CA ILE A 488 14.07 -14.48 -16.66
C ILE A 488 14.26 -15.24 -17.97
N ASP A 489 15.25 -16.11 -18.00
CA ASP A 489 15.50 -16.99 -19.14
C ASP A 489 14.47 -18.11 -19.24
N PHE A 490 14.38 -18.74 -20.41
CA PHE A 490 13.41 -19.81 -20.64
C PHE A 490 13.54 -20.99 -19.66
N HIS A 491 14.76 -21.40 -19.34
CA HIS A 491 14.99 -22.51 -18.40
C HIS A 491 14.53 -22.16 -16.96
N CYS A 492 14.79 -20.93 -16.50
CA CYS A 492 14.31 -20.42 -15.21
C CYS A 492 12.77 -20.34 -15.18
N PHE A 493 12.15 -19.90 -16.28
CA PHE A 493 10.70 -19.85 -16.40
C PHE A 493 10.06 -21.24 -16.28
N VAL A 494 10.63 -22.23 -16.97
CA VAL A 494 10.15 -23.62 -16.90
C VAL A 494 10.36 -24.20 -15.50
N ASP A 495 11.54 -24.01 -14.89
CA ASP A 495 11.79 -24.49 -13.52
C ASP A 495 10.79 -23.88 -12.53
N CYS A 496 10.54 -22.58 -12.64
CA CYS A 496 9.55 -21.89 -11.81
C CYS A 496 8.15 -22.50 -11.95
N LEU A 497 7.65 -22.69 -13.18
CA LEU A 497 6.32 -23.26 -13.41
C LEU A 497 6.19 -24.70 -12.91
N ILE A 498 7.22 -25.52 -13.13
CA ILE A 498 7.26 -26.91 -12.63
C ILE A 498 7.24 -26.92 -11.10
N ARG A 499 8.05 -26.08 -10.46
CA ARG A 499 8.12 -25.99 -8.99
C ARG A 499 6.82 -25.46 -8.39
N VAL A 500 6.22 -24.43 -8.98
CA VAL A 500 4.92 -23.91 -8.55
C VAL A 500 3.83 -24.97 -8.69
N GLU A 501 3.78 -25.69 -9.81
CA GLU A 501 2.83 -26.79 -10.01
C GLU A 501 3.01 -27.90 -8.96
N MET A 502 4.25 -28.29 -8.69
CA MET A 502 4.59 -29.29 -7.69
C MET A 502 4.11 -28.87 -6.29
N LEU A 503 4.41 -27.63 -5.88
CA LEU A 503 3.97 -27.09 -4.58
C LEU A 503 2.44 -27.06 -4.46
N PHE A 504 1.72 -26.65 -5.50
CA PHE A 504 0.25 -26.66 -5.50
C PHE A 504 -0.33 -28.08 -5.43
N LYS A 505 0.27 -29.05 -6.13
CA LYS A 505 -0.17 -30.46 -6.04
C LYS A 505 0.08 -31.02 -4.65
N MET A 506 1.27 -30.81 -4.08
CA MET A 506 1.60 -31.27 -2.74
C MET A 506 0.65 -30.66 -1.70
N PHE A 507 0.41 -29.34 -1.76
CA PHE A 507 -0.51 -28.67 -0.86
C PHE A 507 -1.92 -29.25 -0.94
N LYS A 508 -2.45 -29.48 -2.16
CA LYS A 508 -3.78 -30.08 -2.36
C LYS A 508 -3.88 -31.51 -1.86
N THR A 509 -2.81 -32.30 -1.99
CA THR A 509 -2.78 -33.68 -1.46
C THR A 509 -2.79 -33.69 0.06
N LEU A 510 -2.17 -32.70 0.70
CA LEU A 510 -2.09 -32.58 2.17
C LEU A 510 -3.34 -31.91 2.77
N ASP A 511 -3.97 -30.96 2.07
CA ASP A 511 -5.21 -30.30 2.50
C ASP A 511 -6.45 -31.16 2.18
N THR A 512 -6.54 -32.31 2.84
CA THR A 512 -7.60 -33.30 2.66
C THR A 512 -9.03 -32.76 2.88
N ASN A 513 -9.17 -31.72 3.70
CA ASN A 513 -10.47 -31.13 4.06
C ASN A 513 -10.80 -29.85 3.28
N ALA A 514 -9.95 -29.45 2.31
CA ALA A 514 -10.07 -28.17 1.57
C ALA A 514 -10.22 -26.97 2.50
N SER A 515 -9.52 -27.01 3.63
CA SER A 515 -9.56 -25.99 4.68
C SER A 515 -8.74 -24.75 4.33
N GLY A 516 -7.88 -24.85 3.31
CA GLY A 516 -6.90 -23.82 2.96
C GLY A 516 -5.70 -23.79 3.89
N LYS A 517 -5.54 -24.79 4.78
CA LYS A 517 -4.43 -24.92 5.74
C LYS A 517 -3.92 -26.36 5.75
N ILE A 518 -2.63 -26.53 6.03
CA ILE A 518 -2.01 -27.84 6.26
C ILE A 518 -1.29 -27.82 7.60
N GLU A 519 -1.34 -28.93 8.32
CA GLU A 519 -0.59 -29.13 9.56
C GLU A 519 0.53 -30.14 9.28
N LEU A 520 1.76 -29.77 9.63
CA LEU A 520 2.94 -30.57 9.41
C LEU A 520 3.77 -30.60 10.70
N ASP A 521 4.26 -31.78 11.07
CA ASP A 521 5.34 -31.86 12.05
C ASP A 521 6.69 -31.46 11.43
N VAL A 522 7.71 -31.32 12.27
CA VAL A 522 9.06 -30.91 11.83
C VAL A 522 9.66 -31.90 10.83
N SER A 523 9.42 -33.20 10.98
CA SER A 523 9.96 -34.22 10.07
C SER A 523 9.30 -34.13 8.70
N GLN A 524 7.97 -34.00 8.66
CA GLN A 524 7.20 -33.82 7.45
C GLN A 524 7.57 -32.52 6.72
N TRP A 525 7.73 -31.42 7.47
CA TRP A 525 8.21 -30.16 6.93
C TRP A 525 9.61 -30.29 6.30
N LEU A 526 10.56 -30.94 6.99
CA LEU A 526 11.91 -31.16 6.45
C LEU A 526 11.90 -32.03 5.20
N CYS A 527 11.11 -33.10 5.16
CA CYS A 527 10.96 -33.93 3.97
C CYS A 527 10.39 -33.13 2.78
N LEU A 528 9.48 -32.20 3.03
CA LEU A 528 8.91 -31.33 1.99
C LEU A 528 9.86 -30.21 1.55
N ALA A 529 10.68 -29.67 2.45
CA ALA A 529 11.59 -28.56 2.16
C ALA A 529 12.91 -29.00 1.50
N ILE A 530 13.32 -30.26 1.71
CA ILE A 530 14.56 -30.84 1.14
C ILE A 530 14.31 -31.42 -0.26
N ASN A 531 13.12 -31.99 -0.50
CA ASN A 531 12.67 -32.35 -1.84
C ASN A 531 12.51 -31.12 -2.72
#